data_AF-A0A314Y8V9-F1
#
_entry.id   AF-A0A314Y8V9-F1
#
_cell.length_a   1.000
_cell.length_b   1.000
_cell.length_c   1.000
_cell.angle_alpha   90.00
_cell.angle_beta   90.00
_cell.angle_gamma   90.00
#
_symmetry.space_group_name_H-M   'P 1'
#
loop_
_entity.id
_entity.type
_entity.pdbx_description
1 polymer ?
#
loop_
_entity_poly.entity_id
_entity_poly.type
_entity_poly.pdbx_seq_one_letter_code
_entity_poly.pdbx_strand_id
1 'polypeptide(L)' 'MEKPNVGQEREKVEKLLLDSDTTHAVICDNLKKVYSGRDGNPEKFAVRGLSLALSRGECFGMLGPKSL' A
#
# COMPACT_ATOMS: atom_id res chain seq x y z
N MET A 1 -1.64 3.90 17.50
CA MET A 1 -2.76 4.58 16.84
C MET A 1 -2.38 4.85 15.40
N GLU A 2 -3.19 4.45 14.43
CA GLU A 2 -2.91 4.69 13.02
C GLU A 2 -3.00 6.19 12.73
N LYS A 3 -2.15 6.69 11.81
CA LYS A 3 -2.19 8.11 11.44
C LYS A 3 -3.49 8.37 10.64
N PRO A 4 -4.22 9.46 10.90
CA PRO A 4 -5.50 9.71 10.26
C PRO A 4 -5.46 9.67 8.72
N ASN A 5 -4.39 10.21 8.12
CA ASN A 5 -4.22 10.20 6.67
C ASN A 5 -4.04 8.80 6.07
N VAL A 6 -3.45 7.87 6.81
CA VAL A 6 -3.31 6.46 6.38
C VAL A 6 -4.67 5.77 6.39
N GLY A 7 -5.48 5.99 7.44
CA GLY A 7 -6.82 5.44 7.52
C GLY A 7 -7.75 5.96 6.43
N GLN A 8 -7.70 7.27 6.16
CA GLN A 8 -8.48 7.92 5.10
C GLN A 8 -8.16 7.36 3.72
N GLU A 9 -6.87 7.19 3.39
CA GLU A 9 -6.49 6.64 2.09
C GLU A 9 -6.88 5.15 1.97
N ARG A 10 -6.83 4.39 3.07
CA ARG A 10 -7.34 3.00 3.08
C ARG A 10 -8.85 2.96 2.81
N GLU A 11 -9.65 3.78 3.49
CA GLU A 11 -11.10 3.83 3.27
C GLU A 11 -11.43 4.26 1.83
N LYS A 12 -10.67 5.20 1.26
CA LYS A 12 -10.80 5.59 -0.16
C LYS A 12 -10.53 4.41 -1.09
N VAL A 13 -9.46 3.66 -0.88
CA VAL A 13 -9.13 2.46 -1.66
C VAL A 13 -10.25 1.41 -1.57
N GLU A 14 -10.74 1.14 -0.36
CA GLU A 14 -11.83 0.18 -0.13
C GLU A 14 -13.10 0.58 -0.90
N LYS A 15 -13.47 1.87 -0.88
CA LYS A 15 -14.60 2.40 -1.65
C LYS A 15 -14.39 2.26 -3.16
N LEU A 16 -13.22 2.64 -3.68
CA LEU A 16 -12.92 2.55 -5.11
C LEU A 16 -12.97 1.12 -5.65
N LEU A 17 -12.58 0.13 -4.82
CA LEU A 17 -12.71 -1.28 -5.17
C LEU A 17 -14.18 -1.73 -5.25
N LEU A 18 -15.02 -1.29 -4.32
CA LEU A 18 -16.46 -1.59 -4.33
C LEU A 18 -17.15 -0.99 -5.56
N ASP A 19 -16.80 0.25 -5.90
CA ASP A 19 -17.42 1.00 -6.99
C ASP A 19 -16.92 0.57 -8.39
N SER A 20 -15.95 -0.36 -8.46
CA SER A 20 -15.28 -0.76 -9.72
C SER A 20 -14.77 0.44 -10.53
N ASP A 21 -14.16 1.40 -9.84
CA ASP A 21 -13.79 2.68 -10.42
C ASP A 21 -12.79 2.54 -11.58
N THR A 22 -13.00 3.35 -12.62
CA THR A 22 -12.11 3.40 -13.80
C THR A 22 -11.33 4.71 -13.89
N THR A 23 -11.58 5.68 -13.00
CA THR A 23 -10.92 6.99 -12.98
C THR A 23 -9.50 6.92 -12.42
N HIS A 24 -9.19 5.90 -11.62
CA HIS A 24 -7.86 5.62 -11.10
C HIS A 24 -7.05 4.72 -12.05
N ALA A 25 -5.75 5.02 -12.16
CA ALA A 25 -4.82 4.22 -12.96
C ALA A 25 -4.22 3.07 -12.14
N VAL A 26 -4.06 3.28 -10.83
CA VAL A 26 -3.50 2.29 -9.90
C VAL A 26 -4.35 2.30 -8.64
N ILE A 27 -4.83 1.13 -8.25
CA ILE A 27 -5.44 0.89 -6.95
C ILE A 27 -4.66 -0.25 -6.30
N CYS A 28 -3.96 0.07 -5.22
CA CYS A 28 -3.25 -0.90 -4.37
C CYS A 28 -4.07 -1.07 -3.10
N ASP A 29 -4.55 -2.29 -2.86
CA ASP A 29 -5.23 -2.64 -1.62
C ASP A 29 -4.40 -3.60 -0.79
N ASN A 30 -4.12 -3.18 0.46
CA ASN A 30 -3.47 -3.97 1.50
C ASN A 30 -2.24 -4.74 1.00
N LEU A 31 -1.43 -4.13 0.13
CA LEU A 31 -0.31 -4.79 -0.52
C LEU A 31 0.70 -5.24 0.54
N LYS A 32 1.06 -6.52 0.50
CA LYS A 32 2.04 -7.14 1.39
C LYS A 32 3.14 -7.78 0.58
N LYS A 33 4.38 -7.55 0.99
CA LYS A 33 5.55 -8.26 0.48
C LYS A 33 6.24 -8.91 1.66
N VAL A 34 6.21 -10.23 1.68
CA VAL A 34 6.84 -11.05 2.72
C VAL A 34 7.90 -11.92 2.05
N TYR A 35 9.12 -11.86 2.56
CA TYR A 35 10.18 -12.78 2.23
C TYR A 35 10.15 -13.93 3.23
N SER A 36 10.05 -15.15 2.73
CA SER A 36 10.10 -16.37 3.54
C SER A 36 11.40 -16.45 4.32
N GLY A 37 11.32 -16.93 5.56
CA GLY A 37 12.49 -17.25 6.36
C GLY A 37 13.38 -18.31 5.70
N ARG A 38 14.69 -18.25 5.96
CA ARG A 38 15.68 -19.27 5.57
C ARG A 38 16.58 -19.59 6.75
N ASP A 39 17.02 -20.84 6.87
CA ASP A 39 17.99 -21.30 7.88
C ASP A 39 17.57 -21.00 9.32
N GLY A 40 16.29 -21.21 9.65
CA GLY A 40 15.73 -20.96 10.98
C GLY A 40 15.40 -19.49 11.28
N ASN A 41 15.65 -18.56 10.35
CA ASN A 41 15.24 -17.17 10.50
C ASN A 41 13.72 -16.99 10.25
N PRO A 42 13.08 -16.01 10.92
CA PRO A 42 11.68 -15.69 10.69
C PRO A 42 11.46 -15.00 9.34
N GLU A 43 10.21 -14.91 8.93
CA GLU A 43 9.81 -14.16 7.75
C GLU A 43 10.10 -12.66 7.88
N LYS A 44 10.50 -12.02 6.77
CA LYS A 44 10.79 -10.59 6.71
C LYS A 44 9.74 -9.88 5.88
N PHE A 45 9.00 -8.98 6.52
CA PHE A 45 8.03 -8.12 5.84
C PHE A 45 8.74 -6.90 5.24
N ALA A 46 8.77 -6.81 3.92
CA ALA A 46 9.24 -5.63 3.21
C ALA A 46 8.14 -4.58 3.01
N VAL A 47 6.87 -5.02 2.94
CA VAL A 47 5.70 -4.13 2.92
C VAL A 47 4.63 -4.72 3.84
N ARG A 48 4.08 -3.91 4.74
CA ARG A 48 3.10 -4.32 5.76
C ARG A 48 1.74 -3.66 5.54
N GLY A 49 1.07 -3.99 4.42
CA GLY A 49 -0.30 -3.53 4.16
C GLY A 49 -0.38 -2.11 3.64
N LEU A 50 0.18 -1.87 2.45
CA LEU A 50 0.10 -0.59 1.76
C LEU A 50 -1.23 -0.48 1.01
N SER A 51 -2.03 0.54 1.34
CA SER A 51 -3.19 0.97 0.55
C SER A 51 -2.88 2.32 -0.10
N LEU A 52 -3.09 2.43 -1.42
CA LEU A 52 -2.82 3.64 -2.21
C LEU A 52 -3.70 3.66 -3.48
N ALA A 53 -4.34 4.78 -3.77
CA ALA A 53 -5.05 4.99 -5.03
C ALA A 53 -4.49 6.19 -5.80
N LEU A 54 -4.03 5.97 -7.04
CA LEU A 54 -3.49 7.01 -7.92
C LEU A 54 -4.47 7.31 -9.06
N SER A 55 -4.84 8.58 -9.18
CA SER A 55 -5.74 9.04 -10.25
C SER A 55 -5.04 8.98 -11.61
N ARG A 56 -5.80 8.86 -12.71
CA ARG A 56 -5.20 8.97 -14.05
C ARG A 56 -4.55 10.34 -14.23
N GLY A 57 -3.29 10.32 -14.69
CA GLY A 57 -2.48 11.53 -14.89
C GLY A 57 -1.75 12.02 -13.64
N GLU A 58 -1.92 11.37 -12.49
CA GLU A 58 -1.21 11.70 -11.26
C GLU A 58 0.26 11.22 -11.31
N CYS A 59 1.18 12.09 -10.90
CA CYS A 59 2.58 11.74 -10.68
C CYS A 59 2.82 11.39 -9.21
N PHE A 60 3.26 10.17 -8.94
CA PHE A 60 3.52 9.68 -7.58
C PHE A 60 5.01 9.42 -7.34
N GLY A 61 5.50 9.84 -6.17
CA GLY A 61 6.85 9.55 -5.69
C GLY A 61 6.83 9.14 -4.21
N MET A 62 7.58 8.08 -3.87
CA MET A 62 7.68 7.58 -2.50
C MET A 62 9.07 7.88 -1.94
N LEU A 63 9.11 8.56 -0.79
CA LEU A 63 10.34 8.88 -0.07
C LEU A 63 10.40 8.07 1.22
N GLY A 64 11.60 7.61 1.57
CA GLY A 64 11.85 6.88 2.80
C GLY A 64 13.31 6.96 3.22
N PRO A 65 13.61 6.71 4.50
CA PRO A 65 14.99 6.56 4.95
C PRO A 65 15.66 5.38 4.25
N LYS A 66 16.99 5.40 4.13
CA LYS A 66 17.73 4.23 3.66
C LYS A 66 17.43 3.05 4.57
N SER A 67 17.13 1.90 3.96
CA SER A 67 17.02 0.65 4.71
C SER A 67 18.39 0.33 5.32
N LEU A 68 18.44 0.27 6.66
CA LEU A 68 19.59 -0.23 7.42
C LEU A 68 19.61 -1.77 7.38
#